data_AF-A8XEU6-F1
#
_entry.id   AF-A8XEU6-F1
#
_cell.length_a   1.000
_cell.length_b   1.000
_cell.length_c   1.000
_cell.angle_alpha   90.00
_cell.angle_beta   90.00
_cell.angle_gamma   90.00
#
_symmetry.space_group_name_H-M   'P 1'
#
loop_
_entity.id
_entity.type
_entity.pdbx_description
1 polymer ?
#
loop_
_entity_poly.entity_id
_entity_poly.type
_entity_poly.pdbx_seq_one_letter_code
_entity_poly.pdbx_strand_id
1 'polypeptide(L)'
;MSDEEYGENLNEAEKAMLAAKKRHENDEQAKLDDYEKARRSEREKEEEELKKLKEKQEQRRLAREQEEREAAEKKRLDEEKRKKEEEDRRARAEEEKKRKEEEKLKKAQMMGGGFAAGQQGGRNFVINKKEESAGVGDRFGNIVQAKQEMGMTKEQQEEAKTVFMQGIRKNIAEASTILPNDMKAKIKELHQRICKLEAQKYDLEKRHERQEYDLKELNERSRQVARANNAKNGQVSGDDTGGRHPPKVQVASKYDRQIDRRNFKERRQVYENVSVPPPPAIYEKVIKKLDYEIQQELEAAEEEEEDY
;
A
#
# COMPACT_ATOMS: atom_id res chain seq x y z
N MET A 1 64.50 -5.95 28.70
CA MET A 1 65.60 -6.29 27.79
C MET A 1 64.97 -6.34 26.41
N SER A 2 65.25 -5.32 25.60
CA SER A 2 64.66 -5.10 24.28
C SER A 2 65.18 -6.14 23.29
N ASP A 3 64.39 -6.42 22.23
CA ASP A 3 64.73 -7.35 21.14
C ASP A 3 66.06 -7.06 20.40
N GLU A 4 66.74 -5.95 20.74
CA GLU A 4 68.08 -5.60 20.25
C GLU A 4 69.19 -6.42 20.92
N GLU A 5 69.01 -6.91 22.15
CA GLU A 5 70.08 -7.60 22.91
C GLU A 5 70.30 -9.07 22.50
N TYR A 6 69.37 -9.66 21.73
CA TYR A 6 69.50 -11.04 21.19
C TYR A 6 70.21 -11.12 19.83
N GLY A 7 70.55 -9.98 19.21
CA GLY A 7 71.13 -9.92 17.86
C GLY A 7 72.65 -10.01 17.81
N GLU A 8 73.36 -9.81 18.92
CA GLU A 8 74.81 -9.61 18.89
C GLU A 8 75.62 -10.93 18.84
N ASN A 9 75.03 -12.07 19.23
CA ASN A 9 75.72 -13.37 19.29
C ASN A 9 75.16 -14.45 18.32
N LEU A 10 74.59 -14.07 17.18
CA LEU A 10 74.12 -15.01 16.15
C LEU A 10 75.10 -15.07 14.98
N ASN A 11 75.37 -16.29 14.48
CA ASN A 11 76.29 -16.54 13.36
C ASN A 11 75.80 -15.83 12.08
N GLU A 12 76.68 -15.46 11.16
CA GLU A 12 76.34 -14.69 9.95
C GLU A 12 75.23 -15.37 9.12
N ALA A 13 75.22 -16.70 9.10
CA ALA A 13 74.17 -17.52 8.49
C ALA A 13 72.80 -17.41 9.21
N GLU A 14 72.77 -17.31 10.53
CA GLU A 14 71.53 -17.14 11.31
C GLU A 14 70.95 -15.74 11.16
N LYS A 15 71.80 -14.71 11.08
CA LYS A 15 71.39 -13.34 10.75
C LYS A 15 70.79 -13.25 9.34
N ALA A 16 71.36 -13.96 8.36
CA ALA A 16 70.82 -14.03 7.01
C ALA A 16 69.45 -14.74 6.94
N MET A 17 69.26 -15.83 7.70
CA MET A 17 67.97 -16.53 7.80
C MET A 17 66.89 -15.66 8.46
N LEU A 18 67.22 -14.96 9.55
CA LEU A 18 66.29 -14.03 10.22
C LEU A 18 65.90 -12.86 9.31
N ALA A 19 66.85 -12.32 8.54
CA ALA A 19 66.57 -11.27 7.56
C ALA A 19 65.68 -11.77 6.41
N ALA A 20 65.89 -13.00 5.93
CA ALA A 20 65.04 -13.62 4.91
C ALA A 20 63.62 -13.88 5.43
N LYS A 21 63.49 -14.37 6.67
CA LYS A 21 62.19 -14.58 7.34
C LYS A 21 61.44 -13.26 7.52
N LYS A 22 62.14 -12.20 7.97
CA LYS A 22 61.54 -10.86 8.14
C LYS A 22 61.11 -10.24 6.81
N ARG A 23 61.83 -10.51 5.71
CA ARG A 23 61.39 -10.10 4.36
C ARG A 23 60.13 -10.86 3.93
N HIS A 24 60.08 -12.17 4.15
CA HIS A 24 58.90 -12.97 3.86
C HIS A 24 57.67 -12.49 4.67
N GLU A 25 57.83 -12.25 5.97
CA GLU A 25 56.76 -11.72 6.84
C GLU A 25 56.29 -10.34 6.37
N ASN A 26 57.20 -9.45 5.97
CA ASN A 26 56.84 -8.14 5.41
C ASN A 26 56.11 -8.26 4.07
N ASP A 27 56.52 -9.17 3.19
CA ASP A 27 55.89 -9.40 1.90
C ASP A 27 54.48 -10.00 2.06
N GLU A 28 54.27 -10.86 3.06
CA GLU A 28 52.96 -11.39 3.43
C GLU A 28 52.06 -10.31 4.03
N GLN A 29 52.60 -9.46 4.91
CA GLN A 29 51.88 -8.34 5.49
C GLN A 29 51.45 -7.32 4.41
N ALA A 30 52.32 -7.01 3.45
CA ALA A 30 51.99 -6.13 2.33
C ALA A 30 50.86 -6.69 1.46
N LYS A 31 50.84 -8.01 1.20
CA LYS A 31 49.74 -8.67 0.48
C LYS A 31 48.41 -8.59 1.24
N LEU A 32 48.45 -8.75 2.57
CA LEU A 32 47.25 -8.62 3.41
C LEU A 32 46.72 -7.18 3.40
N ASP A 33 47.60 -6.19 3.52
CA ASP A 33 47.22 -4.77 3.49
C ASP A 33 46.63 -4.36 2.13
N ASP A 34 47.18 -4.88 1.03
CA ASP A 34 46.66 -4.61 -0.31
C ASP A 34 45.30 -5.30 -0.55
N TYR A 35 45.09 -6.51 -0.01
CA TYR A 35 43.79 -7.17 -0.02
C TYR A 35 42.74 -6.41 0.81
N GLU A 36 43.12 -5.89 1.98
CA GLU A 36 42.22 -5.05 2.78
C GLU A 36 41.86 -3.74 2.08
N LYS A 37 42.82 -3.07 1.44
CA LYS A 37 42.59 -1.85 0.66
C LYS A 37 41.66 -2.12 -0.52
N ALA A 38 41.84 -3.24 -1.23
CA ALA A 38 40.97 -3.65 -2.31
C ALA A 38 39.52 -3.84 -1.80
N ARG A 39 39.33 -4.56 -0.68
CA ARG A 39 38.01 -4.77 -0.08
C ARG A 39 37.37 -3.48 0.45
N ARG A 40 38.16 -2.53 0.94
CA ARG A 40 37.66 -1.19 1.33
C ARG A 40 37.19 -0.41 0.10
N SER A 41 37.99 -0.39 -0.97
CA SER A 41 37.63 0.30 -2.20
C SER A 41 36.39 -0.30 -2.88
N GLU A 42 36.23 -1.62 -2.84
CA GLU A 42 35.04 -2.29 -3.36
C GLU A 42 33.78 -1.90 -2.58
N ARG A 43 33.84 -1.94 -1.24
CA ARG A 43 32.72 -1.49 -0.38
C ARG A 43 32.39 -0.02 -0.58
N GLU A 44 33.40 0.84 -0.71
CA GLU A 44 33.20 2.28 -0.95
C GLU A 44 32.50 2.53 -2.30
N LYS A 45 32.88 1.80 -3.35
CA LYS A 45 32.20 1.88 -4.65
C LYS A 45 30.75 1.41 -4.58
N GLU A 46 30.48 0.28 -3.91
CA GLU A 46 29.13 -0.22 -3.71
C GLU A 46 28.27 0.75 -2.89
N GLU A 47 28.83 1.36 -1.84
CA GLU A 47 28.16 2.37 -1.02
C GLU A 47 27.87 3.66 -1.81
N GLU A 48 28.80 4.11 -2.65
CA GLU A 48 28.59 5.26 -3.54
C GLU A 48 27.50 5.00 -4.58
N GLU A 49 27.48 3.82 -5.19
CA GLU A 49 26.43 3.44 -6.15
C GLU A 49 25.06 3.37 -5.48
N LEU A 50 24.99 2.78 -4.28
CA LEU A 50 23.77 2.76 -3.47
C LEU A 50 23.31 4.17 -3.09
N LYS A 51 24.25 5.06 -2.75
CA LYS A 51 23.94 6.46 -2.41
C LYS A 51 23.40 7.22 -3.62
N LYS A 52 24.04 7.09 -4.79
CA LYS A 52 23.55 7.68 -6.06
C LYS A 52 22.17 7.16 -6.44
N LEU A 53 21.90 5.87 -6.23
CA LEU A 53 20.59 5.29 -6.51
C LEU A 53 19.51 5.84 -5.57
N LYS A 54 19.82 5.97 -4.27
CA LYS A 54 18.92 6.57 -3.27
C LYS A 54 18.65 8.04 -3.57
N GLU A 55 19.68 8.82 -3.90
CA GLU A 55 19.53 10.23 -4.27
C GLU A 55 18.65 10.40 -5.52
N LYS A 56 18.84 9.56 -6.54
CA LYS A 56 17.99 9.56 -7.74
C LYS A 56 16.54 9.19 -7.43
N GLN A 57 16.31 8.27 -6.50
CA GLN A 57 14.97 7.89 -6.06
C GLN A 57 14.30 9.02 -5.27
N GLU A 58 15.06 9.70 -4.41
CA GLU A 58 14.60 10.85 -3.65
C GLU A 58 14.28 12.03 -4.57
N GLN A 59 15.14 12.34 -5.55
CA GLN A 59 14.87 13.37 -6.55
C GLN A 59 13.60 13.06 -7.35
N ARG A 60 13.35 11.79 -7.73
CA ARG A 60 12.09 11.38 -8.35
C ARG A 60 10.88 11.52 -7.42
N ARG A 61 11.07 11.43 -6.10
CA ARG A 61 10.00 11.65 -5.13
C ARG A 61 9.71 13.15 -5.00
N LEU A 62 10.75 13.96 -4.85
CA LEU A 62 10.66 15.42 -4.78
C LEU A 62 10.05 16.02 -6.04
N ALA A 63 10.42 15.55 -7.23
CA ALA A 63 9.83 16.00 -8.49
C ALA A 63 8.33 15.70 -8.57
N ARG A 64 7.91 14.49 -8.13
CA ARG A 64 6.49 14.12 -8.07
C ARG A 64 5.72 14.95 -7.05
N GLU A 65 6.34 15.23 -5.90
CA GLU A 65 5.74 16.07 -4.85
C GLU A 65 5.61 17.53 -5.31
N GLN A 66 6.60 18.06 -6.04
CA GLN A 66 6.53 19.40 -6.63
C GLN A 66 5.43 19.48 -7.71
N GLU A 67 5.37 18.51 -8.62
CA GLU A 67 4.32 18.45 -9.66
C GLU A 67 2.91 18.32 -9.05
N GLU A 68 2.75 17.51 -7.99
CA GLU A 68 1.49 17.38 -7.26
C GLU A 68 1.11 18.69 -6.55
N ARG A 69 2.08 19.39 -5.96
CA ARG A 69 1.88 20.68 -5.30
C ARG A 69 1.47 21.77 -6.29
N GLU A 70 2.13 21.84 -7.44
CA GLU A 70 1.77 22.77 -8.52
C GLU A 70 0.38 22.46 -9.10
N ALA A 71 0.05 21.18 -9.29
CA ALA A 71 -1.27 20.76 -9.76
C ALA A 71 -2.37 21.08 -8.74
N ALA A 72 -2.10 20.92 -7.45
CA ALA A 72 -3.02 21.28 -6.37
C ALA A 72 -3.23 22.80 -6.28
N GLU A 73 -2.17 23.59 -6.41
CA GLU A 73 -2.26 25.05 -6.42
C GLU A 73 -3.05 25.56 -7.64
N LYS A 74 -2.81 24.99 -8.83
CA LYS A 74 -3.57 25.30 -10.04
C LYS A 74 -5.05 24.96 -9.89
N LYS A 75 -5.39 23.80 -9.31
CA LYS A 75 -6.78 23.44 -9.00
C LYS A 75 -7.42 24.42 -8.02
N ARG A 76 -6.69 24.84 -6.98
CA ARG A 76 -7.19 25.80 -5.99
C ARG A 76 -7.47 27.16 -6.62
N LEU A 77 -6.59 27.64 -7.51
CA LEU A 77 -6.77 28.89 -8.24
C LEU A 77 -7.95 28.83 -9.23
N ASP A 78 -8.13 27.71 -9.93
CA ASP A 78 -9.26 27.52 -10.85
C ASP A 78 -10.59 27.42 -10.10
N GLU A 79 -10.61 26.78 -8.92
CA GLU A 79 -11.78 26.73 -8.04
C GLU A 79 -12.12 28.11 -7.44
N GLU A 80 -11.10 28.87 -7.02
CA GLU A 80 -11.28 30.24 -6.52
C GLU A 80 -11.79 31.18 -7.61
N LYS A 81 -11.28 31.07 -8.85
CA LYS A 81 -11.80 31.81 -10.01
C LYS A 81 -13.24 31.44 -10.31
N ARG A 82 -13.59 30.14 -10.31
CA ARG A 82 -14.95 29.69 -10.56
C ARG A 82 -15.91 30.18 -9.47
N LYS A 83 -15.50 30.16 -8.21
CA LYS A 83 -16.28 30.67 -7.08
C LYS A 83 -16.49 32.18 -7.17
N LYS A 84 -15.46 32.93 -7.56
CA LYS A 84 -15.55 34.39 -7.77
C LYS A 84 -16.44 34.74 -8.96
N GLU A 85 -16.41 33.96 -10.04
CA GLU A 85 -17.31 34.14 -11.19
C GLU A 85 -18.77 33.79 -10.84
N GLU A 86 -18.98 32.75 -10.03
CA GLU A 86 -20.31 32.38 -9.54
C GLU A 86 -20.88 33.40 -8.55
N GLU A 87 -20.04 33.96 -7.68
CA GLU A 87 -20.39 35.05 -6.77
C GLU A 87 -20.68 36.36 -7.52
N ASP A 88 -19.90 36.71 -8.54
CA ASP A 88 -20.16 37.90 -9.39
C ASP A 88 -21.44 37.72 -10.22
N ARG A 89 -21.69 36.51 -10.76
CA ARG A 89 -22.95 36.19 -11.45
C ARG A 89 -24.15 36.27 -10.50
N ARG A 90 -23.99 35.81 -9.27
CA ARG A 90 -25.03 35.89 -8.23
C ARG A 90 -25.27 37.33 -7.78
N ALA A 91 -24.22 38.13 -7.58
CA ALA A 91 -24.31 39.53 -7.23
C ALA A 91 -25.02 40.34 -8.31
N ARG A 92 -24.69 40.13 -9.59
CA ARG A 92 -25.40 40.77 -10.72
C ARG A 92 -26.89 40.38 -10.78
N ALA A 93 -27.21 39.12 -10.50
CA ALA A 93 -28.61 38.66 -10.45
C ALA A 93 -29.39 39.26 -9.27
N GLU A 94 -28.74 39.42 -8.11
CA GLU A 94 -29.34 40.05 -6.92
C GLU A 94 -29.51 41.57 -7.13
N GLU A 95 -28.56 42.26 -7.77
CA GLU A 95 -28.70 43.68 -8.15
C GLU A 95 -29.79 43.91 -9.19
N GLU A 96 -29.90 43.07 -10.24
CA GLU A 96 -30.96 43.19 -11.23
C GLU A 96 -32.35 42.93 -10.61
N LYS A 97 -32.43 41.95 -9.70
CA LYS A 97 -33.65 41.66 -8.94
C LYS A 97 -34.02 42.82 -8.02
N LYS A 98 -33.05 43.40 -7.32
CA LYS A 98 -33.25 44.58 -6.46
C LYS A 98 -33.70 45.80 -7.27
N ARG A 99 -33.11 46.04 -8.45
CA ARG A 99 -33.55 47.10 -9.37
C ARG A 99 -34.98 46.89 -9.88
N LYS A 100 -35.36 45.65 -10.21
CA LYS A 100 -36.74 45.29 -10.58
C LYS A 100 -37.72 45.44 -9.41
N GLU A 101 -37.30 45.15 -8.19
CA GLU A 101 -38.10 45.33 -6.97
C GLU A 101 -38.25 46.82 -6.63
N GLU A 102 -37.20 47.64 -6.77
CA GLU A 102 -37.27 49.10 -6.60
C GLU A 102 -38.14 49.75 -7.68
N GLU A 103 -38.09 49.28 -8.92
CA GLU A 103 -38.97 49.76 -10.00
C GLU A 103 -40.44 49.34 -9.77
N LYS A 104 -40.66 48.11 -9.29
CA LYS A 104 -42.00 47.64 -8.88
C LYS A 104 -42.52 48.37 -7.64
N LEU A 105 -41.67 48.69 -6.67
CA LEU A 105 -42.02 49.44 -5.47
C LEU A 105 -42.30 50.90 -5.81
N LYS A 106 -41.53 51.51 -6.70
CA LYS A 106 -41.78 52.86 -7.22
C LYS A 106 -43.07 52.92 -8.05
N LYS A 107 -43.34 51.88 -8.84
CA LYS A 107 -44.61 51.71 -9.58
C LYS A 107 -45.78 51.49 -8.62
N ALA A 108 -45.62 50.66 -7.59
CA ALA A 108 -46.63 50.42 -6.57
C ALA A 108 -46.89 51.66 -5.70
N GLN A 109 -45.85 52.44 -5.37
CA GLN A 109 -45.98 53.71 -4.65
C GLN A 109 -46.71 54.77 -5.50
N MET A 110 -46.56 54.71 -6.82
CA MET A 110 -47.27 55.60 -7.76
C MET A 110 -48.69 55.12 -8.11
N MET A 111 -49.05 53.86 -7.82
CA MET A 111 -50.35 53.22 -8.15
C MET A 111 -51.09 52.67 -6.92
N GLY A 112 -50.64 52.98 -5.69
CA GLY A 112 -51.06 52.28 -4.47
C GLY A 112 -51.33 53.22 -3.31
N GLY A 113 -52.23 54.19 -3.51
CA GLY A 113 -53.07 54.66 -2.41
C GLY A 113 -54.20 53.65 -2.20
N GLY A 114 -54.01 52.67 -1.31
CA GLY A 114 -55.12 51.81 -0.88
C GLY A 114 -54.75 50.37 -0.53
N PHE A 115 -55.08 50.02 0.71
CA PHE A 115 -55.31 48.70 1.29
C PHE A 115 -54.15 47.90 1.91
N ALA A 116 -54.33 47.71 3.23
CA ALA A 116 -53.61 46.85 4.14
C ALA A 116 -54.22 45.44 4.18
N ALA A 117 -53.36 44.43 4.38
CA ALA A 117 -53.57 43.12 5.05
C ALA A 117 -52.36 42.26 4.62
N GLY A 118 -51.49 41.74 5.48
CA GLY A 118 -51.79 40.91 6.63
C GLY A 118 -51.55 39.44 6.26
N GLN A 119 -50.31 38.94 6.38
CA GLN A 119 -50.07 37.53 6.70
C GLN A 119 -48.62 37.25 7.10
N GLN A 120 -48.46 36.93 8.38
CA GLN A 120 -47.33 36.22 8.95
C GLN A 120 -47.34 34.76 8.45
N GLY A 121 -46.21 34.28 7.93
CA GLY A 121 -45.98 32.87 7.63
C GLY A 121 -44.59 32.47 8.12
N GLY A 122 -44.53 31.94 9.35
CA GLY A 122 -43.30 31.48 10.00
C GLY A 122 -42.69 30.26 9.31
N ARG A 123 -41.37 30.25 9.18
CA ARG A 123 -40.58 29.14 8.64
C ARG A 123 -40.43 28.04 9.71
N ASN A 124 -40.87 26.83 9.39
CA ASN A 124 -40.78 25.66 10.26
C ASN A 124 -39.51 24.85 9.89
N PHE A 125 -38.41 25.05 10.61
CA PHE A 125 -37.27 24.13 10.62
C PHE A 125 -36.80 23.93 12.06
N VAL A 126 -36.87 22.69 12.53
CA VAL A 126 -36.33 22.26 13.83
C VAL A 126 -34.85 21.97 13.64
N ILE A 127 -33.99 22.81 14.23
CA ILE A 127 -32.55 22.57 14.34
C ILE A 127 -32.34 21.71 15.59
N ASN A 128 -32.11 20.42 15.39
CA ASN A 128 -31.63 19.56 16.46
C ASN A 128 -30.16 19.90 16.75
N LYS A 129 -29.91 20.66 17.82
CA LYS A 129 -28.58 20.76 18.43
C LYS A 129 -28.26 19.40 19.05
N LYS A 130 -27.35 18.64 18.45
CA LYS A 130 -26.81 17.41 19.06
C LYS A 130 -25.64 17.81 19.96
N GLU A 131 -25.74 17.41 21.22
CA GLU A 131 -24.77 17.62 22.28
C GLU A 131 -23.41 16.99 21.96
N GLU A 132 -22.34 17.72 22.27
CA GLU A 132 -20.95 17.27 22.33
C GLU A 132 -20.77 16.24 23.45
N SER A 133 -21.16 14.99 23.22
CA SER A 133 -20.72 13.87 24.05
C SER A 133 -20.87 12.56 23.29
N ALA A 134 -19.86 12.19 22.50
CA ALA A 134 -19.71 10.83 22.00
C ALA A 134 -18.23 10.52 21.83
N GLY A 135 -17.79 9.49 22.55
CA GLY A 135 -16.40 9.10 22.70
C GLY A 135 -15.74 8.57 21.43
N VAL A 136 -14.50 8.15 21.62
CA VAL A 136 -13.47 7.68 20.70
C VAL A 136 -13.92 6.66 19.62
N GLY A 137 -15.15 6.13 19.68
CA GLY A 137 -15.78 5.29 18.64
C GLY A 137 -16.34 6.06 17.44
N ASP A 138 -16.54 7.38 17.52
CA ASP A 138 -17.17 8.17 16.45
C ASP A 138 -16.20 8.65 15.35
N ARG A 139 -14.89 8.41 15.50
CA ARG A 139 -13.90 8.82 14.49
C ARG A 139 -14.00 8.03 13.19
N PHE A 140 -14.48 6.78 13.25
CA PHE A 140 -14.75 5.97 12.05
C PHE A 140 -16.12 6.31 11.41
N GLY A 141 -17.11 6.71 12.22
CA GLY A 141 -18.40 7.23 11.72
C GLY A 141 -18.23 8.54 10.97
N ASN A 142 -17.47 9.47 11.56
CA ASN A 142 -17.18 10.79 10.96
C ASN A 142 -16.38 10.70 9.65
N ILE A 143 -15.50 9.71 9.46
CA ILE A 143 -14.78 9.53 8.18
C ILE A 143 -15.70 9.03 7.07
N VAL A 144 -16.62 8.11 7.38
CA VAL A 144 -17.60 7.62 6.41
C VAL A 144 -18.59 8.73 6.05
N GLN A 145 -19.07 9.50 7.04
CA GLN A 145 -19.91 10.67 6.82
C GLN A 145 -19.19 11.76 6.02
N ALA A 146 -17.97 12.13 6.37
CA ALA A 146 -17.18 13.12 5.62
C ALA A 146 -16.89 12.68 4.18
N LYS A 147 -16.65 11.39 3.93
CA LYS A 147 -16.47 10.85 2.58
C LYS A 147 -17.78 10.82 1.77
N GLN A 148 -18.91 10.71 2.45
CA GLN A 148 -20.26 10.75 1.87
C GLN A 148 -20.76 12.19 1.65
N GLU A 149 -20.25 13.16 2.43
CA GLU A 149 -20.54 14.59 2.32
C GLU A 149 -19.61 15.33 1.32
N MET A 150 -18.42 14.77 1.04
CA MET A 150 -17.44 15.34 0.09
C MET A 150 -17.68 14.96 -1.39
N GLY A 151 -18.63 14.06 -1.66
CA GLY A 151 -19.05 13.69 -3.01
C GLY A 151 -20.55 13.75 -3.14
N MET A 152 -21.07 13.94 -4.37
CA MET A 152 -22.51 13.77 -4.61
C MET A 152 -22.91 12.37 -4.12
N THR A 153 -23.96 12.29 -3.31
CA THR A 153 -24.52 11.01 -2.88
C THR A 153 -24.95 10.19 -4.10
N LYS A 154 -25.04 8.86 -3.96
CA LYS A 154 -25.47 7.99 -5.08
C LYS A 154 -26.79 8.47 -5.69
N GLU A 155 -27.73 8.88 -4.84
CA GLU A 155 -29.02 9.43 -5.23
C GLU A 155 -28.87 10.77 -5.97
N GLN A 156 -28.02 11.69 -5.49
CA GLN A 156 -27.73 12.94 -6.18
C GLN A 156 -27.06 12.73 -7.55
N GLN A 157 -26.20 11.71 -7.69
CA GLN A 157 -25.59 11.37 -8.97
C GLN A 157 -26.63 10.80 -9.96
N GLU A 158 -27.54 9.95 -9.49
CA GLU A 158 -28.63 9.41 -10.31
C GLU A 158 -29.61 10.50 -10.73
N GLU A 159 -29.93 11.43 -9.84
CA GLU A 159 -30.75 12.59 -10.14
C GLU A 159 -30.05 13.51 -11.15
N ALA A 160 -28.78 13.84 -10.94
CA ALA A 160 -27.99 14.64 -11.88
C ALA A 160 -27.91 13.99 -13.26
N LYS A 161 -27.73 12.66 -13.33
CA LYS A 161 -27.78 11.88 -14.57
C LYS A 161 -29.15 11.99 -15.22
N THR A 162 -30.23 11.86 -14.45
CA THR A 162 -31.60 11.96 -14.97
C THR A 162 -31.89 13.34 -15.53
N VAL A 163 -31.53 14.40 -14.80
CA VAL A 163 -31.66 15.80 -15.25
C VAL A 163 -30.85 16.05 -16.51
N PHE A 164 -29.62 15.54 -16.58
CA PHE A 164 -28.77 15.64 -17.77
C PHE A 164 -29.40 14.94 -18.99
N MET A 165 -29.93 13.71 -18.81
CA MET A 165 -30.62 12.97 -19.87
C MET A 165 -31.88 13.69 -20.34
N GLN A 166 -32.65 14.28 -19.42
CA GLN A 166 -33.80 15.13 -19.78
C GLN A 166 -33.36 16.35 -20.58
N GLY A 167 -32.24 16.98 -20.22
CA GLY A 167 -31.63 18.10 -20.96
C GLY A 167 -31.25 17.70 -22.39
N ILE A 168 -30.63 16.53 -22.58
CA ILE A 168 -30.33 16.01 -23.92
C ILE A 168 -31.62 15.80 -24.73
N ARG A 169 -32.64 15.19 -24.12
CA ARG A 169 -33.92 14.93 -24.80
C ARG A 169 -34.61 16.21 -25.26
N LYS A 170 -34.62 17.25 -24.42
CA LYS A 170 -35.21 18.57 -24.76
C LYS A 170 -34.53 19.25 -25.95
N ASN A 171 -33.23 18.97 -26.18
CA ASN A 171 -32.49 19.50 -27.32
C ASN A 171 -32.78 18.77 -28.65
N ILE A 172 -33.51 17.65 -28.62
CA ILE A 172 -33.93 16.92 -29.82
C ILE A 172 -35.35 17.37 -30.15
N ALA A 173 -35.51 18.05 -31.28
CA ALA A 173 -36.82 18.50 -31.75
C ALA A 173 -37.79 17.32 -31.93
N GLU A 174 -39.04 17.50 -31.50
CA GLU A 174 -40.09 16.51 -31.74
C GLU A 174 -40.39 16.39 -33.24
N ALA A 175 -40.63 15.17 -33.70
CA ALA A 175 -40.88 14.89 -35.12
C ALA A 175 -42.07 15.67 -35.70
N SER A 176 -43.07 16.00 -34.86
CA SER A 176 -44.26 16.78 -35.22
C SER A 176 -43.97 18.24 -35.57
N THR A 177 -42.85 18.78 -35.09
CA THR A 177 -42.47 20.19 -35.28
C THR A 177 -41.57 20.42 -36.49
N ILE A 178 -41.09 19.33 -37.12
CA ILE A 178 -40.18 19.38 -38.26
C ILE A 178 -41.00 19.34 -39.55
N LEU A 179 -40.74 20.28 -40.46
CA LEU A 179 -41.41 20.29 -41.77
C LEU A 179 -41.04 19.04 -42.61
N PRO A 180 -41.95 18.51 -43.43
CA PRO A 180 -41.71 17.31 -44.26
C PRO A 180 -40.46 17.40 -45.14
N ASN A 181 -40.17 18.59 -45.68
CA ASN A 181 -39.01 18.82 -46.55
C ASN A 181 -37.68 18.75 -45.78
N ASP A 182 -37.68 19.10 -44.49
CA ASP A 182 -36.47 19.16 -43.65
C ASP A 182 -36.20 17.84 -42.91
N MET A 183 -37.17 16.91 -42.90
CA MET A 183 -37.03 15.64 -42.17
C MET A 183 -35.82 14.82 -42.62
N LYS A 184 -35.55 14.76 -43.93
CA LYS A 184 -34.39 14.03 -44.47
C LYS A 184 -33.07 14.61 -43.98
N ALA A 185 -32.97 15.94 -43.89
CA ALA A 185 -31.78 16.61 -43.38
C ALA A 185 -31.60 16.31 -41.89
N LYS A 186 -32.68 16.38 -41.09
CA LYS A 186 -32.62 16.12 -39.65
C LYS A 186 -32.26 14.67 -39.32
N ILE A 187 -32.75 13.70 -40.09
CA ILE A 187 -32.37 12.29 -39.95
C ILE A 187 -30.86 12.11 -40.16
N LYS A 188 -30.30 12.73 -41.21
CA LYS A 188 -28.85 12.67 -41.48
C LYS A 188 -28.03 13.29 -40.34
N GLU A 189 -28.45 14.44 -39.82
CA GLU A 189 -27.81 15.11 -38.69
C GLU A 189 -27.81 14.22 -37.43
N LEU A 190 -28.96 13.66 -37.07
CA LEU A 190 -29.07 12.76 -35.91
C LEU A 190 -28.25 11.49 -36.09
N HIS A 191 -28.23 10.92 -37.29
CA HIS A 191 -27.41 9.75 -37.59
C HIS A 191 -25.91 10.03 -37.43
N GLN A 192 -25.42 11.14 -38.00
CA GLN A 192 -24.02 11.57 -37.82
C GLN A 192 -23.69 11.80 -36.34
N ARG A 193 -24.61 12.41 -35.58
CA ARG A 193 -24.46 12.61 -34.14
C ARG A 193 -24.37 11.29 -33.39
N ILE A 194 -25.19 10.29 -33.74
CA ILE A 194 -25.14 8.94 -33.14
C ILE A 194 -23.80 8.28 -33.43
N CYS A 195 -23.33 8.27 -34.69
CA CYS A 195 -22.03 7.69 -35.03
C CYS A 195 -20.88 8.32 -34.23
N LYS A 196 -20.90 9.64 -34.06
CA LYS A 196 -19.90 10.35 -33.25
C LYS A 196 -19.97 9.95 -31.77
N LEU A 197 -21.17 9.84 -31.21
CA LEU A 197 -21.36 9.44 -29.81
C LEU A 197 -20.93 7.99 -29.57
N GLU A 198 -21.19 7.08 -30.50
CA GLU A 198 -20.72 5.68 -30.41
C GLU A 198 -19.19 5.58 -30.45
N ALA A 199 -18.52 6.35 -31.31
CA ALA A 199 -17.06 6.41 -31.33
C ALA A 199 -16.49 6.94 -29.99
N GLN A 200 -17.08 8.02 -29.47
CA GLN A 200 -16.68 8.57 -28.16
C GLN A 200 -16.93 7.59 -27.01
N LYS A 201 -18.04 6.84 -27.06
CA LYS A 201 -18.35 5.79 -26.09
C LYS A 201 -17.29 4.70 -26.11
N TYR A 202 -16.91 4.20 -27.28
CA TYR A 202 -15.85 3.21 -27.42
C TYR A 202 -14.52 3.68 -26.79
N ASP A 203 -14.10 4.91 -27.07
CA ASP A 203 -12.87 5.48 -26.50
C ASP A 203 -12.93 5.59 -24.97
N LEU A 204 -14.10 5.97 -24.44
CA LEU A 204 -14.34 6.05 -22.99
C LEU A 204 -14.36 4.67 -22.34
N GLU A 205 -14.98 3.67 -22.96
CA GLU A 205 -14.99 2.29 -22.48
C GLU A 205 -13.57 1.71 -22.46
N LYS A 206 -12.77 1.96 -23.51
CA LYS A 206 -11.36 1.55 -23.54
C LYS A 206 -10.49 2.27 -22.51
N ARG A 207 -10.80 3.52 -22.20
CA ARG A 207 -10.14 4.24 -21.09
C ARG A 207 -10.54 3.64 -19.74
N HIS A 208 -11.82 3.34 -19.54
CA HIS A 208 -12.33 2.74 -18.31
C HIS A 208 -11.72 1.36 -18.06
N GLU A 209 -11.64 0.50 -19.08
CA GLU A 209 -11.01 -0.82 -19.01
C GLU A 209 -9.55 -0.75 -18.53
N ARG A 210 -8.78 0.23 -19.04
CA ARG A 210 -7.41 0.49 -18.58
C ARG A 210 -7.35 0.93 -17.13
N GLN A 211 -8.22 1.86 -16.73
CA GLN A 211 -8.29 2.32 -15.34
C GLN A 211 -8.65 1.19 -14.37
N GLU A 212 -9.55 0.30 -14.76
CA GLU A 212 -9.90 -0.88 -13.97
C GLU A 212 -8.72 -1.85 -13.83
N TYR A 213 -7.92 -2.03 -14.90
CA TYR A 213 -6.70 -2.81 -14.84
C TYR A 213 -5.68 -2.19 -13.87
N ASP A 214 -5.42 -0.90 -13.99
CA ASP A 214 -4.48 -0.17 -13.13
C ASP A 214 -4.91 -0.23 -11.66
N LEU A 215 -6.21 -0.10 -11.38
CA LEU A 215 -6.77 -0.23 -10.03
C LEU A 215 -6.62 -1.65 -9.48
N LYS A 216 -6.79 -2.69 -10.32
CA LYS A 216 -6.56 -4.08 -9.92
C LYS A 216 -5.08 -4.32 -9.60
N GLU A 217 -4.17 -3.82 -10.43
CA GLU A 217 -2.72 -3.94 -10.20
C GLU A 217 -2.30 -3.20 -8.92
N LEU A 218 -2.80 -1.99 -8.71
CA LEU A 218 -2.50 -1.21 -7.50
C LEU A 218 -3.00 -1.91 -6.24
N ASN A 219 -4.21 -2.47 -6.28
CA ASN A 219 -4.77 -3.24 -5.17
C ASN A 219 -3.94 -4.50 -4.89
N GLU A 220 -3.50 -5.22 -5.91
CA GLU A 220 -2.66 -6.40 -5.75
C GLU A 220 -1.27 -6.04 -5.19
N ARG A 221 -0.64 -4.99 -5.71
CA ARG A 221 0.62 -4.45 -5.18
C ARG A 221 0.47 -4.02 -3.72
N SER A 222 -0.63 -3.36 -3.37
CA SER A 222 -0.96 -3.00 -1.99
C SER A 222 -1.09 -4.23 -1.09
N ARG A 223 -1.76 -5.30 -1.54
CA ARG A 223 -1.85 -6.58 -0.81
C ARG A 223 -0.48 -7.22 -0.62
N GLN A 224 0.36 -7.22 -1.65
CA GLN A 224 1.71 -7.78 -1.57
C GLN A 224 2.59 -7.00 -0.57
N VAL A 225 2.54 -5.67 -0.61
CA VAL A 225 3.23 -4.82 0.37
C VAL A 225 2.72 -5.09 1.79
N ALA A 226 1.40 -5.22 1.98
CA ALA A 226 0.82 -5.57 3.28
C ALA A 226 1.28 -6.95 3.77
N ARG A 227 1.28 -7.98 2.90
CA ARG A 227 1.80 -9.32 3.22
C ARG A 227 3.28 -9.30 3.58
N ALA A 228 4.11 -8.58 2.81
CA ALA A 228 5.54 -8.45 3.06
C ALA A 228 5.84 -7.71 4.37
N ASN A 229 5.09 -6.64 4.67
CA ASN A 229 5.22 -5.91 5.94
C ASN A 229 4.79 -6.78 7.13
N ASN A 230 3.71 -7.54 7.01
CA ASN A 230 3.27 -8.46 8.07
C ASN A 230 4.30 -9.56 8.32
N ALA A 231 4.84 -10.16 7.25
CA ALA A 231 5.89 -11.19 7.35
C ALA A 231 7.15 -10.64 8.04
N LYS A 232 7.59 -9.42 7.69
CA LYS A 232 8.71 -8.73 8.37
C LYS A 232 8.43 -8.46 9.84
N ASN A 233 7.18 -8.16 10.19
CA ASN A 233 6.75 -7.91 11.58
C ASN A 233 6.47 -9.19 12.37
N GLY A 234 6.78 -10.38 11.82
CA GLY A 234 6.54 -11.67 12.48
C GLY A 234 5.06 -12.03 12.61
N GLN A 235 4.15 -11.29 11.96
CA GLN A 235 2.73 -11.63 11.90
C GLN A 235 2.51 -12.61 10.74
N VAL A 236 1.98 -13.79 11.06
CA VAL A 236 1.51 -14.75 10.05
C VAL A 236 0.44 -14.06 9.22
N SER A 237 0.62 -14.07 7.89
CA SER A 237 -0.31 -13.44 6.96
C SER A 237 -1.72 -13.98 7.19
N GLY A 238 -2.70 -13.09 7.32
CA GLY A 238 -4.09 -13.44 7.61
C GLY A 238 -4.77 -14.36 6.58
N ASP A 239 -4.13 -14.62 5.44
CA ASP A 239 -4.56 -15.65 4.47
C ASP A 239 -4.25 -17.08 4.93
N ASP A 240 -3.22 -17.29 5.76
CA ASP A 240 -2.87 -18.59 6.35
C ASP A 240 -3.77 -18.93 7.57
N THR A 241 -4.55 -17.94 8.01
CA THR A 241 -5.49 -18.01 9.13
C THR A 241 -6.91 -17.59 8.72
N GLY A 242 -7.15 -17.39 7.42
CA GLY A 242 -8.32 -16.71 6.84
C GLY A 242 -9.65 -17.49 6.88
N GLY A 243 -9.76 -18.50 7.74
CA GLY A 243 -11.07 -19.04 8.08
C GLY A 243 -11.84 -18.07 8.97
N ARG A 244 -13.18 -18.20 8.98
CA ARG A 244 -14.09 -17.52 9.94
C ARG A 244 -13.75 -17.77 11.43
N HIS A 245 -12.75 -18.60 11.70
CA HIS A 245 -12.37 -19.07 13.02
C HIS A 245 -10.92 -18.68 13.30
N PRO A 246 -10.59 -18.34 14.56
CA PRO A 246 -9.24 -17.96 14.94
C PRO A 246 -8.20 -19.02 14.55
N PRO A 247 -6.93 -18.62 14.35
CA PRO A 247 -5.85 -19.54 14.00
C PRO A 247 -5.84 -20.77 14.92
N LYS A 248 -5.66 -21.95 14.33
CA LYS A 248 -5.57 -23.19 15.11
C LYS A 248 -4.35 -23.11 16.01
N VAL A 249 -4.58 -23.01 17.32
CA VAL A 249 -3.52 -23.06 18.32
C VAL A 249 -3.05 -24.51 18.44
N GLN A 250 -1.75 -24.75 18.29
CA GLN A 250 -1.18 -26.06 18.60
C GLN A 250 -1.20 -26.24 20.13
N VAL A 251 -2.17 -27.01 20.63
CA VAL A 251 -2.34 -27.28 22.07
C VAL A 251 -1.39 -28.34 22.62
N ALA A 252 -0.72 -29.09 21.74
CA ALA A 252 0.29 -30.07 22.11
C ALA A 252 1.57 -29.84 21.30
N SER A 253 2.71 -29.94 21.98
CA SER A 253 4.01 -29.81 21.32
C SER A 253 4.21 -30.95 20.31
N LYS A 254 4.87 -30.68 19.18
CA LYS A 254 5.29 -31.74 18.24
C LYS A 254 6.21 -32.78 18.90
N TYR A 255 6.81 -32.44 20.03
CA TYR A 255 7.64 -33.31 20.87
C TYR A 255 6.85 -34.08 21.94
N ASP A 256 5.57 -33.73 22.16
CA ASP A 256 4.69 -34.40 23.14
C ASP A 256 4.18 -35.76 22.62
N ARG A 257 4.25 -35.97 21.30
CA ARG A 257 4.02 -37.28 20.67
C ARG A 257 5.29 -38.12 20.77
N GLN A 258 5.71 -38.43 21.98
CA GLN A 258 6.76 -39.42 22.19
C GLN A 258 6.21 -40.79 21.81
N ILE A 259 6.77 -41.40 20.76
CA ILE A 259 6.45 -42.78 20.39
C ILE A 259 6.89 -43.66 21.56
N ASP A 260 5.94 -44.31 22.22
CA ASP A 260 6.23 -45.21 23.34
C ASP A 260 7.05 -46.41 22.84
N ARG A 261 8.35 -46.37 23.16
CA ARG A 261 9.33 -47.39 22.76
C ARG A 261 9.25 -48.66 23.62
N ARG A 262 8.42 -48.68 24.66
CA ARG A 262 8.19 -49.89 25.48
C ARG A 262 7.53 -50.97 24.63
N ASN A 263 7.93 -52.22 24.87
CA ASN A 263 7.32 -53.35 24.19
C ASN A 263 5.86 -53.55 24.66
N PHE A 264 5.08 -54.35 23.92
CA PHE A 264 3.64 -54.52 24.22
C PHE A 264 3.39 -55.05 25.64
N LYS A 265 4.25 -55.93 26.15
CA LYS A 265 4.12 -56.51 27.50
C LYS A 265 4.35 -55.44 28.59
N GLU A 266 5.38 -54.62 28.42
CA GLU A 266 5.71 -53.52 29.33
C GLU A 266 4.61 -52.46 29.36
N ARG A 267 4.09 -52.06 28.18
CA ARG A 267 2.96 -51.11 28.12
C ARG A 267 1.74 -51.65 28.85
N ARG A 268 1.41 -52.92 28.60
CA ARG A 268 0.26 -53.59 29.24
C ARG A 268 0.42 -53.67 30.76
N GLN A 269 1.61 -53.96 31.26
CA GLN A 269 1.91 -54.07 32.68
C GLN A 269 1.70 -52.74 33.44
N VAL A 270 2.00 -51.61 32.81
CA VAL A 270 1.76 -50.26 33.41
C VAL A 270 0.27 -49.96 33.56
N TYR A 271 -0.58 -50.47 32.67
CA TYR A 271 -2.03 -50.27 32.73
C TYR A 271 -2.78 -51.32 33.55
N GLU A 272 -2.27 -52.56 33.63
CA GLU A 272 -2.87 -53.64 34.44
C GLU A 272 -2.48 -53.55 35.93
N ASN A 273 -1.29 -53.03 36.27
CA ASN A 273 -0.81 -52.92 37.65
C ASN A 273 -0.50 -51.47 38.04
N VAL A 274 -1.56 -50.66 38.23
CA VAL A 274 -1.52 -49.21 38.52
C VAL A 274 -0.74 -48.84 39.81
N SER A 275 -0.40 -49.84 40.65
CA SER A 275 0.26 -49.63 41.95
C SER A 275 1.79 -49.60 41.92
N VAL A 276 2.44 -49.88 40.79
CA VAL A 276 3.92 -49.83 40.71
C VAL A 276 4.31 -48.66 39.80
N PRO A 277 5.00 -47.63 40.31
CA PRO A 277 5.49 -46.56 39.45
C PRO A 277 6.42 -47.18 38.39
N PRO A 278 6.23 -46.83 37.10
CA PRO A 278 7.00 -47.44 36.03
C PRO A 278 8.50 -47.19 36.26
N PRO A 279 9.37 -48.15 35.95
CA PRO A 279 10.81 -47.91 36.02
C PRO A 279 11.17 -46.70 35.16
N PRO A 280 12.10 -45.84 35.61
CA PRO A 280 12.49 -44.65 34.86
C PRO A 280 12.95 -45.07 33.47
N ALA A 281 12.45 -44.40 32.44
CA ALA A 281 12.89 -44.63 31.08
C ALA A 281 14.40 -44.36 31.02
N ILE A 282 15.20 -45.41 30.81
CA ILE A 282 16.65 -45.28 30.63
C ILE A 282 16.85 -44.69 29.23
N TYR A 283 17.18 -43.41 29.19
CA TYR A 283 17.47 -42.68 27.96
C TYR A 283 18.95 -42.85 27.61
N GLU A 284 19.31 -43.98 27.01
CA GLU A 284 20.53 -43.98 26.20
C GLU A 284 20.24 -43.17 24.92
N LYS A 285 21.01 -42.10 24.71
CA LYS A 285 21.06 -41.41 23.42
C LYS A 285 21.69 -42.36 22.41
N VAL A 286 20.88 -43.25 21.85
CA VAL A 286 21.25 -43.98 20.64
C VAL A 286 21.18 -42.97 19.51
N ILE A 287 22.29 -42.27 19.28
CA ILE A 287 22.51 -41.53 18.05
C ILE A 287 22.58 -42.61 16.98
N LYS A 288 21.53 -42.73 16.17
CA LYS A 288 21.63 -43.46 14.92
C LYS A 288 22.61 -42.66 14.06
N LYS A 289 23.90 -43.01 14.10
CA LYS A 289 24.80 -42.62 13.01
C LYS A 289 24.12 -43.08 11.72
N LEU A 290 24.04 -42.20 10.74
CA LEU A 290 23.50 -42.58 9.43
C LEU A 290 24.35 -43.76 8.94
N ASP A 291 23.75 -44.80 8.36
CA ASP A 291 24.51 -45.97 7.86
C ASP A 291 25.67 -45.55 6.92
N TYR A 292 25.52 -44.40 6.26
CA TYR A 292 26.54 -43.72 5.46
C TYR A 292 27.79 -43.27 6.25
N GLU A 293 27.62 -42.75 7.47
CA GLU A 293 28.75 -42.31 8.32
C GLU A 293 29.54 -43.52 8.85
N ILE A 294 28.86 -44.64 9.09
CA ILE A 294 29.50 -45.90 9.51
C ILE A 294 30.30 -46.50 8.35
N GLN A 295 29.77 -46.45 7.13
CA GLN A 295 30.50 -46.87 5.93
C GLN A 295 31.73 -46.00 5.67
N GLN A 296 31.64 -44.68 5.83
CA GLN A 296 32.81 -43.80 5.69
C GLN A 296 33.89 -44.05 6.74
N GLU A 297 33.51 -44.31 8.01
CA GLU A 297 34.49 -44.65 9.06
C GLU A 297 35.17 -46.00 8.80
N LEU A 298 34.45 -46.99 8.27
CA LEU A 298 35.00 -48.29 7.90
C LEU A 298 35.94 -48.22 6.70
N GLU A 299 35.55 -47.49 5.67
CA GLU A 299 36.34 -47.31 4.44
C GLU A 299 37.63 -46.51 4.72
N ALA A 300 37.55 -45.48 5.57
CA ALA A 300 38.72 -44.72 6.01
C ALA A 300 39.67 -45.54 6.92
N ALA A 301 39.14 -46.49 7.70
CA ALA A 301 39.95 -47.38 8.52
C ALA A 301 40.63 -48.49 7.70
N GLU A 302 40.01 -48.97 6.62
CA GLU A 302 40.63 -49.88 5.65
C GLU A 302 41.78 -49.20 4.89
N GLU A 303 41.62 -47.92 4.49
CA GLU A 303 42.70 -47.15 3.85
C GLU A 303 43.89 -46.90 4.80
N GLU A 304 43.66 -46.71 6.10
CA GLU A 304 44.75 -46.56 7.09
C GLU A 304 45.50 -47.88 7.36
N GLU A 305 44.87 -49.05 7.17
CA GLU A 305 45.54 -50.35 7.31
C GLU A 305 46.34 -50.76 6.07
N GLU A 306 46.02 -50.23 4.88
CA GLU A 306 46.77 -50.49 3.64
C GLU A 306 48.07 -49.68 3.52
N ASP A 307 48.24 -48.61 4.31
CA ASP A 307 49.41 -47.71 4.27
C ASP A 307 50.48 -48.03 5.35
N TYR A 308 50.43 -49.21 5.98
CA TYR A 308 51.44 -49.74 6.91
C TYR A 308 52.10 -51.06 6.48
#